data_AF-A0A5D2U8A3-F1
#
_entry.id   AF-A0A5D2U8A3-F1
#
_cell.length_a   1.000
_cell.length_b   1.000
_cell.length_c   1.000
_cell.angle_alpha   90.00
_cell.angle_beta   90.00
_cell.angle_gamma   90.00
#
_symmetry.space_group_name_H-M   'P 1'
#
loop_
_entity.id
_entity.type
_entity.pdbx_description
1 polymer ?
#
loop_
_entity_poly.entity_id
_entity_poly.type
_entity_poly.pdbx_seq_one_letter_code
_entity_poly.pdbx_strand_id
1 'polypeptide(L)'
;MEMEKEHRSSHPRLVLVALPFQGHINPMLQLGSILHSKGFSITVLYTAFNSPIPSNYPEFGFVSIPDNLSEQLISADDLLPFISLLNLNCGVPFQECLAKMVQKQEVENEPSIACIVYDECMYFCDAVAKCVKLSSIVLRTTSASTYLSRNAILQLKAEGVLTSQGSTS
;
A
#
# COMPACT_ATOMS: atom_id res chain seq x y z
N MET A 1 -30.55 -34.21 -13.56
CA MET A 1 -30.55 -32.74 -13.65
C MET A 1 -29.39 -32.27 -12.80
N GLU A 2 -28.23 -32.17 -13.44
CA GLU A 2 -27.02 -31.64 -12.83
C GLU A 2 -27.22 -30.13 -12.77
N MET A 3 -27.26 -29.57 -11.55
CA MET A 3 -27.21 -28.12 -11.39
C MET A 3 -25.80 -27.69 -11.78
N GLU A 4 -25.68 -27.05 -12.94
CA GLU A 4 -24.51 -26.28 -13.31
C GLU A 4 -24.22 -25.32 -12.16
N LYS A 5 -23.08 -25.52 -11.50
CA LYS A 5 -22.53 -24.52 -10.60
C LYS A 5 -22.23 -23.30 -11.45
N GLU A 6 -23.12 -22.31 -11.42
CA GLU A 6 -22.80 -20.95 -11.85
C GLU A 6 -21.49 -20.56 -11.16
N HIS A 7 -20.40 -20.57 -11.93
CA HIS A 7 -19.13 -20.01 -11.53
C HIS A 7 -19.38 -18.50 -11.44
N ARG A 8 -19.80 -18.01 -10.26
CA ARG A 8 -19.83 -16.58 -9.95
C ARG A 8 -18.51 -16.02 -10.45
N SER A 9 -18.56 -15.21 -11.51
CA SER A 9 -17.43 -14.49 -12.07
C SER A 9 -16.76 -13.71 -10.93
N SER A 10 -15.75 -14.31 -10.32
CA SER A 10 -15.08 -13.75 -9.16
C SER A 10 -14.08 -12.73 -9.68
N HIS A 11 -14.50 -11.47 -9.70
CA HIS A 11 -13.67 -10.36 -10.14
C HIS A 11 -12.34 -10.36 -9.40
N PRO A 12 -11.19 -10.45 -10.09
CA PRO A 12 -9.90 -10.51 -9.42
C PRO A 12 -9.73 -9.34 -8.45
N ARG A 13 -9.23 -9.61 -7.24
CA ARG A 13 -9.09 -8.60 -6.18
C ARG A 13 -7.75 -7.89 -6.27
N LEU A 14 -7.77 -6.57 -6.19
CA LEU A 14 -6.59 -5.74 -6.02
C LEU A 14 -6.55 -5.19 -4.59
N VAL A 15 -5.38 -5.28 -3.98
CA VAL A 15 -5.13 -4.72 -2.64
C VAL A 15 -4.37 -3.41 -2.80
N LEU A 16 -4.93 -2.30 -2.33
CA LEU A 16 -4.35 -0.97 -2.43
C LEU A 16 -3.78 -0.53 -1.07
N VAL A 17 -2.55 -0.01 -1.05
CA VAL A 17 -1.88 0.45 0.17
C VAL A 17 -1.27 1.83 -0.04
N ALA A 18 -1.90 2.86 0.51
CA ALA A 18 -1.41 4.23 0.39
C ALA A 18 -0.53 4.62 1.60
N LEU A 19 0.43 5.52 1.38
CA LEU A 19 1.04 6.28 2.46
C LEU A 19 -0.06 7.16 3.11
N PRO A 20 -0.13 7.28 4.45
CA PRO A 20 -1.27 7.92 5.13
C PRO A 20 -1.20 9.46 5.12
N PHE A 21 -0.99 10.04 3.93
CA PHE A 21 -1.11 11.47 3.68
C PHE A 21 -2.08 11.71 2.53
N GLN A 22 -2.86 12.80 2.60
CA GLN A 22 -3.96 13.05 1.66
C GLN A 22 -3.50 13.11 0.19
N GLY A 23 -2.29 13.62 -0.06
CA GLY A 23 -1.67 13.64 -1.40
C GLY A 23 -1.36 12.25 -1.98
N HIS A 24 -1.40 11.19 -1.16
CA HIS A 24 -1.15 9.81 -1.56
C HIS A 24 -2.45 8.97 -1.53
N ILE A 25 -3.28 9.17 -0.50
CA ILE A 25 -4.58 8.48 -0.34
C ILE A 25 -5.52 8.79 -1.51
N ASN A 26 -5.71 10.07 -1.85
CA ASN A 26 -6.70 10.45 -2.85
C ASN A 26 -6.37 9.89 -4.25
N PRO A 27 -5.13 10.01 -4.76
CA PRO A 27 -4.75 9.36 -6.02
C PRO A 27 -4.91 7.82 -5.99
N MET A 28 -4.60 7.17 -4.87
CA MET A 28 -4.78 5.71 -4.73
C MET A 28 -6.26 5.31 -4.83
N LEU A 29 -7.17 6.06 -4.19
CA LEU A 29 -8.62 5.79 -4.26
C LEU A 29 -9.20 6.10 -5.65
N GLN A 30 -8.71 7.15 -6.32
CA GLN A 30 -9.05 7.45 -7.71
C GLN A 30 -8.61 6.33 -8.65
N LEU A 31 -7.38 5.83 -8.49
CA LEU A 31 -6.90 4.66 -9.22
C LEU A 31 -7.77 3.43 -8.95
N GLY A 32 -8.12 3.19 -7.69
CA GLY A 32 -9.06 2.13 -7.29
C GLY A 32 -10.40 2.22 -8.01
N SER A 33 -10.95 3.44 -8.15
CA SER A 33 -12.24 3.67 -8.83
C SER A 33 -12.15 3.33 -10.32
N ILE A 34 -11.04 3.72 -10.96
CA ILE A 34 -10.77 3.38 -12.37
C ILE A 34 -10.67 1.86 -12.52
N LEU A 35 -9.91 1.17 -11.65
CA LEU A 35 -9.72 -0.27 -11.72
C LEU A 35 -11.00 -1.05 -11.42
N HIS A 36 -11.80 -0.58 -10.46
CA HIS A 36 -13.12 -1.13 -10.18
C HIS A 36 -14.04 -1.06 -11.41
N SER A 37 -14.06 0.07 -12.13
CA SER A 37 -14.80 0.21 -13.39
C SER A 37 -14.33 -0.75 -14.51
N LYS A 38 -13.16 -1.38 -14.36
CA LYS A 38 -12.60 -2.38 -15.28
C LYS A 38 -12.84 -3.82 -14.82
N GLY A 39 -13.61 -4.04 -13.76
CA GLY A 39 -13.97 -5.37 -13.28
C GLY A 39 -13.01 -5.96 -12.24
N PHE A 40 -12.26 -5.13 -11.52
CA PHE A 40 -11.52 -5.58 -10.34
C PHE A 40 -12.32 -5.32 -9.06
N SER A 41 -12.29 -6.26 -8.12
CA SER A 41 -12.71 -5.94 -6.74
C SER A 41 -11.58 -5.22 -6.02
N ILE A 42 -11.88 -4.18 -5.25
CA ILE A 42 -10.88 -3.36 -4.57
C ILE A 42 -10.93 -3.59 -3.07
N THR A 43 -9.76 -3.74 -2.45
CA THR A 43 -9.62 -3.70 -0.99
C THR A 43 -8.50 -2.75 -0.62
N VAL A 44 -8.81 -1.75 0.20
CA VAL A 44 -7.85 -0.77 0.70
C VAL A 44 -7.37 -1.21 2.07
N LEU A 45 -6.06 -1.45 2.19
CA LEU A 45 -5.38 -1.62 3.47
C LEU A 45 -4.81 -0.28 3.91
N TYR A 46 -5.19 0.17 5.11
CA TYR A 46 -4.84 1.49 5.63
C TYR A 46 -4.43 1.43 7.10
N THR A 47 -3.63 2.40 7.53
CA THR A 47 -3.18 2.57 8.92
C THR A 47 -4.15 3.45 9.70
N ALA A 48 -4.10 3.44 11.03
CA ALA A 48 -5.02 4.25 11.85
C ALA A 48 -4.77 5.76 11.66
N PHE A 49 -3.50 6.14 11.49
CA PHE A 49 -3.15 7.52 11.17
C PHE A 49 -3.77 7.97 9.83
N ASN A 50 -4.52 9.08 9.85
CA ASN A 50 -5.14 9.72 8.68
C ASN A 50 -5.90 8.74 7.77
N SER A 51 -6.79 7.95 8.37
CA SER A 51 -7.54 6.91 7.69
C SER A 51 -8.51 7.46 6.62
N PRO A 52 -8.73 6.72 5.51
CA PRO A 52 -9.78 7.06 4.55
C PRO A 52 -11.16 6.89 5.20
N ILE A 53 -12.15 7.58 4.63
CA ILE A 53 -13.55 7.49 5.06
C ILE A 53 -14.26 6.43 4.17
N PRO A 54 -14.55 5.21 4.69
CA PRO A 54 -15.07 4.12 3.86
C PRO A 54 -16.42 4.42 3.22
N SER A 55 -17.26 5.24 3.86
CA SER A 55 -18.58 5.61 3.32
C SER A 55 -18.53 6.38 1.99
N ASN A 56 -17.36 6.93 1.64
CA ASN A 56 -17.19 7.63 0.36
C ASN A 56 -16.95 6.67 -0.82
N TYR A 57 -16.64 5.39 -0.55
CA TYR A 57 -16.37 4.35 -1.54
C TYR A 57 -17.04 3.03 -1.12
N PRO A 58 -18.40 2.98 -1.03
CA PRO A 58 -19.14 1.84 -0.51
C PRO A 58 -18.92 0.53 -1.29
N GLU A 59 -18.41 0.62 -2.52
CA GLU A 59 -18.06 -0.51 -3.38
C GLU A 59 -16.70 -1.13 -3.06
N PHE A 60 -15.86 -0.48 -2.23
CA PHE A 60 -14.56 -1.02 -1.84
C PHE A 60 -14.62 -1.73 -0.47
N GLY A 61 -13.78 -2.74 -0.31
CA GLY A 61 -13.42 -3.26 1.01
C GLY A 61 -12.40 -2.34 1.69
N PHE A 62 -12.54 -2.13 2.99
CA PHE A 62 -11.58 -1.38 3.80
C PHE A 62 -11.16 -2.23 4.99
N VAL A 63 -9.86 -2.39 5.19
CA VAL A 63 -9.33 -3.12 6.35
C VAL A 63 -8.18 -2.32 6.97
N SER A 64 -8.35 -1.99 8.24
CA SER A 64 -7.33 -1.32 9.03
C SER A 64 -6.22 -2.30 9.42
N ILE A 65 -4.98 -1.90 9.28
CA ILE A 65 -3.81 -2.59 9.85
C ILE A 65 -3.24 -1.75 11.00
N PRO A 66 -2.80 -2.37 12.11
CA PRO A 66 -2.16 -1.65 13.20
C PRO A 66 -0.78 -1.12 12.75
N ASP A 67 -0.53 0.15 13.01
CA ASP A 67 0.73 0.85 12.73
C ASP A 67 1.62 1.02 13.99
N ASN A 68 1.06 0.76 15.18
CA ASN A 68 1.70 0.89 16.50
C ASN A 68 2.45 2.22 16.69
N LEU A 69 1.94 3.30 16.09
CA LEU A 69 2.52 4.63 16.25
C LEU A 69 2.07 5.23 17.58
N SER A 70 3.00 5.77 18.38
CA SER A 70 2.64 6.52 19.59
C SER A 70 2.21 7.94 19.21
N GLU A 71 1.22 8.50 19.92
CA GLU A 71 0.72 9.86 19.68
C GLU A 71 1.83 10.93 19.73
N GLN A 72 2.88 10.68 20.50
CA GLN A 72 4.04 11.56 20.66
C GLN A 72 4.96 11.60 19.42
N LEU A 73 4.96 10.55 18.60
CA LEU A 73 5.70 10.50 17.33
C LEU A 73 4.92 11.10 16.15
N ILE A 74 3.64 11.46 16.36
CA ILE A 74 2.77 12.10 15.37
C ILE A 74 3.04 13.63 15.29
N SER A 75 4.17 14.10 15.82
CA SER A 75 4.74 15.39 15.42
C SER A 75 5.19 15.29 13.97
N ALA A 76 4.30 15.63 13.03
CA ALA A 76 4.45 15.50 11.58
C ALA A 76 5.61 16.30 10.94
N ASP A 77 6.43 16.97 11.75
CA ASP A 77 7.53 17.82 11.29
C ASP A 77 8.75 17.03 10.80
N ASP A 78 8.89 15.74 11.14
CA ASP A 78 9.94 14.88 10.58
C ASP A 78 9.37 13.65 9.84
N LEU A 79 9.20 13.81 8.53
CA LEU A 79 8.59 12.83 7.63
C LEU A 79 9.42 11.54 7.49
N LEU A 80 10.74 11.60 7.59
CA LEU A 80 11.61 10.45 7.32
C LEU A 80 11.57 9.39 8.45
N PRO A 81 11.70 9.75 9.74
CA PRO A 81 11.49 8.82 10.85
C PRO A 81 10.08 8.23 10.84
N PHE A 82 9.08 9.04 10.52
CA PHE A 82 7.68 8.59 10.45
C PHE A 82 7.49 7.48 9.40
N ILE A 83 7.94 7.70 8.17
CA ILE A 83 7.90 6.68 7.10
C ILE A 83 8.71 5.44 7.52
N SER A 84 9.87 5.63 8.15
CA SER A 84 10.71 4.52 8.58
C SER A 84 10.01 3.65 9.63
N LEU A 85 9.32 4.26 10.60
CA LEU A 85 8.57 3.54 11.62
C LEU A 85 7.36 2.81 11.04
N LEU A 86 6.64 3.41 10.09
CA LEU A 86 5.57 2.73 9.36
C LEU A 86 6.07 1.44 8.73
N ASN A 87 7.21 1.50 8.03
CA ASN A 87 7.79 0.33 7.37
C ASN A 87 8.33 -0.73 8.33
N LEU A 88 8.77 -0.32 9.53
CA LEU A 88 9.16 -1.25 10.58
C LEU A 88 7.94 -1.97 11.20
N ASN A 89 6.89 -1.22 11.50
CA ASN A 89 5.77 -1.71 12.30
C ASN A 89 4.69 -2.42 11.48
N CYS A 90 4.44 -1.97 10.24
CA CYS A 90 3.30 -2.46 9.46
C CYS A 90 3.57 -3.79 8.76
N GLY A 91 4.83 -4.22 8.62
CA GLY A 91 5.19 -5.42 7.87
C GLY A 91 4.51 -6.70 8.36
N VAL A 92 4.63 -7.01 9.66
CA VAL A 92 4.03 -8.22 10.25
C VAL A 92 2.49 -8.16 10.22
N PRO A 93 1.82 -7.08 10.68
CA PRO A 93 0.37 -7.01 10.60
C PRO A 93 -0.19 -7.10 9.17
N PHE A 94 0.52 -6.50 8.20
CA PHE A 94 0.14 -6.59 6.80
C PHE A 94 0.26 -8.01 6.26
N GLN A 95 1.34 -8.74 6.61
CA GLN A 95 1.52 -10.14 6.23
C GLN A 95 0.41 -11.02 6.80
N GLU A 96 0.08 -10.87 8.08
CA GLU A 96 -1.02 -11.61 8.72
C GLU A 96 -2.37 -11.29 8.07
N CYS A 97 -2.61 -10.03 7.73
CA CYS A 97 -3.82 -9.60 7.03
C CYS A 97 -3.95 -10.28 5.67
N LEU A 98 -2.90 -10.25 4.85
CA LEU A 98 -2.88 -10.91 3.53
C LEU A 98 -3.02 -12.43 3.65
N ALA A 99 -2.34 -13.07 4.59
CA ALA A 99 -2.47 -14.52 4.81
C ALA A 99 -3.92 -14.91 5.14
N LYS A 100 -4.61 -14.13 5.98
CA LYS A 100 -6.04 -14.32 6.28
C LYS A 100 -6.91 -14.14 5.03
N MET A 101 -6.62 -13.13 4.21
CA MET A 101 -7.35 -12.93 2.95
C MET A 101 -7.15 -14.09 1.97
N VAL A 102 -5.94 -14.63 1.86
CA VAL A 102 -5.65 -15.81 1.02
C VAL A 102 -6.37 -17.04 1.55
N GLN A 103 -6.36 -17.27 2.87
CA GLN A 103 -7.10 -18.39 3.47
C GLN A 103 -8.60 -18.33 3.20
N LYS A 104 -9.20 -17.14 3.25
CA LYS A 104 -10.63 -16.96 2.92
C LYS A 104 -10.97 -17.26 1.46
N GLN A 105 -10.04 -17.11 0.54
CA GLN A 105 -10.25 -17.49 -0.86
C GLN A 105 -10.54 -18.99 -0.99
N GLU A 106 -9.76 -19.82 -0.28
CA GLU A 106 -9.88 -21.27 -0.32
C GLU A 106 -11.14 -21.77 0.40
N VAL A 107 -11.49 -21.15 1.52
CA VAL A 107 -12.59 -21.61 2.40
C VAL A 107 -13.95 -21.04 2.00
N GLU A 108 -14.00 -19.77 1.58
CA GLU A 108 -15.25 -19.02 1.39
C GLU A 108 -15.56 -18.73 -0.10
N ASN A 109 -14.76 -19.24 -1.04
CA ASN A 109 -14.82 -18.92 -2.47
C ASN A 109 -14.78 -17.39 -2.73
N GLU A 110 -14.00 -16.66 -1.93
CA GLU A 110 -13.73 -15.25 -2.17
C GLU A 110 -12.82 -15.05 -3.41
N PRO A 111 -12.85 -13.87 -4.06
CA PRO A 111 -11.95 -13.59 -5.17
C PRO A 111 -10.48 -13.66 -4.81
N SER A 112 -9.70 -14.29 -5.68
CA SER A 112 -8.24 -14.36 -5.55
C SER A 112 -7.62 -12.96 -5.61
N ILE A 113 -6.56 -12.74 -4.82
CA ILE A 113 -5.78 -11.51 -4.89
C ILE A 113 -4.89 -11.62 -6.13
N ALA A 114 -5.15 -10.77 -7.12
CA ALA A 114 -4.36 -10.70 -8.34
C ALA A 114 -3.05 -9.95 -8.13
N CYS A 115 -3.10 -8.82 -7.41
CA CYS A 115 -1.94 -7.96 -7.20
C CYS A 115 -2.13 -7.02 -6.01
N ILE A 116 -1.01 -6.65 -5.39
CA ILE A 116 -0.91 -5.55 -4.44
C ILE A 116 -0.42 -4.31 -5.17
N VAL A 117 -1.12 -3.19 -5.07
CA VAL A 117 -0.65 -1.88 -5.55
C VAL A 117 -0.33 -1.04 -4.32
N TYR A 118 0.91 -0.63 -4.16
CA TYR A 118 1.34 0.08 -2.96
C TYR A 118 2.11 1.35 -3.30
N ASP A 119 2.00 2.35 -2.43
CA ASP A 119 2.73 3.60 -2.52
C ASP A 119 4.25 3.37 -2.37
N GLU A 120 5.08 4.09 -3.13
CA GLU A 120 6.54 3.96 -3.08
C GLU A 120 7.16 4.13 -1.69
N CYS A 121 6.51 4.88 -0.79
CA CYS A 121 6.98 5.08 0.57
C CYS A 121 6.61 3.90 1.51
N MET A 122 5.70 3.02 1.10
CA MET A 122 5.26 1.83 1.85
C MET A 122 6.06 0.59 1.41
N TYR A 123 7.38 0.70 1.36
CA TYR A 123 8.28 -0.31 0.78
C TYR A 123 8.29 -1.68 1.49
N PHE A 124 7.79 -1.78 2.73
CA PHE A 124 7.59 -3.07 3.40
C PHE A 124 6.67 -4.00 2.60
N CYS A 125 5.75 -3.45 1.80
CA CYS A 125 4.83 -4.21 0.97
C CYS A 125 5.54 -5.14 -0.02
N ASP A 126 6.72 -4.76 -0.55
CA ASP A 126 7.48 -5.59 -1.50
C ASP A 126 7.95 -6.90 -0.85
N ALA A 127 8.59 -6.79 0.31
CA ALA A 127 9.09 -7.95 1.05
C ALA A 127 7.93 -8.87 1.45
N VAL A 128 6.82 -8.30 1.94
CA VAL A 128 5.65 -9.10 2.33
C VAL A 128 5.00 -9.77 1.12
N ALA A 129 4.81 -9.05 0.01
CA ALA A 129 4.24 -9.60 -1.22
C ALA A 129 5.02 -10.84 -1.69
N LYS A 130 6.35 -10.78 -1.65
CA LYS A 130 7.22 -11.93 -1.96
C LYS A 130 7.03 -13.09 -0.98
N CYS A 131 6.97 -12.81 0.32
CA CYS A 131 6.73 -13.84 1.35
C CYS A 131 5.41 -14.58 1.13
N VAL A 132 4.34 -13.88 0.75
CA VAL A 132 3.02 -14.49 0.48
C VAL A 132 2.80 -14.89 -0.97
N LYS A 133 3.84 -14.80 -1.83
CA LYS A 133 3.82 -15.17 -3.25
C LYS A 133 2.75 -14.43 -4.07
N LEU A 134 2.52 -13.16 -3.77
CA LEU A 134 1.63 -12.27 -4.53
C LEU A 134 2.43 -11.33 -5.42
N SER A 135 1.87 -10.98 -6.58
CA SER A 135 2.43 -9.94 -7.44
C SER A 135 2.23 -8.56 -6.82
N SER A 136 3.15 -7.63 -7.08
CA SER A 136 3.05 -6.25 -6.59
C SER A 136 3.45 -5.21 -7.63
N ILE A 137 2.82 -4.04 -7.55
CA ILE A 137 3.07 -2.86 -8.39
C ILE A 137 3.29 -1.65 -7.48
N VAL A 138 4.32 -0.86 -7.77
CA VAL A 138 4.59 0.40 -7.07
C VAL A 138 3.82 1.54 -7.75
N LEU A 139 3.03 2.28 -6.97
CA LEU A 139 2.46 3.55 -7.36
C LEU A 139 3.35 4.70 -6.87
N ARG A 140 3.73 5.59 -7.77
CA ARG A 140 4.38 6.87 -7.44
C ARG A 140 3.38 7.99 -7.65
N THR A 141 3.04 8.69 -6.59
CA THR A 141 2.15 9.86 -6.62
C THR A 141 2.92 11.17 -6.79
N THR A 142 4.26 11.10 -6.72
CA THR A 142 5.17 12.22 -6.96
C THR A 142 5.35 12.50 -8.46
N SER A 143 5.83 13.70 -8.80
CA SER A 143 6.07 14.07 -10.20
C SER A 143 7.21 13.23 -10.82
N ALA A 144 7.15 13.05 -12.14
CA ALA A 144 8.23 12.39 -12.89
C ALA A 144 9.59 13.08 -12.71
N SER A 145 9.61 14.41 -12.55
CA SER A 145 10.83 15.16 -12.26
C SER A 145 11.42 14.81 -10.91
N THR A 146 10.60 14.61 -9.87
CA THR A 146 11.07 14.18 -8.54
C THR A 146 11.79 12.84 -8.61
N TYR A 147 11.28 11.89 -9.39
CA TYR A 147 11.93 10.61 -9.61
C TYR A 147 13.33 10.76 -10.23
N LEU A 148 13.44 11.54 -11.31
CA LEU A 148 14.72 11.79 -11.99
C LEU A 148 15.71 12.48 -11.07
N SER A 149 15.27 13.51 -10.34
CA SER A 149 16.10 14.22 -9.36
C SER A 149 16.60 13.28 -8.26
N ARG A 150 15.76 12.36 -7.77
CA ARG A 150 16.16 11.39 -6.73
C ARG A 150 17.29 10.49 -7.21
N ASN A 151 17.21 10.01 -8.45
CA ASN A 151 18.29 9.21 -9.05
C ASN A 151 19.58 10.01 -9.22
N ALA A 152 19.49 11.25 -9.70
CA ALA A 152 20.65 12.13 -9.84
C ALA A 152 21.31 12.43 -8.48
N ILE A 153 20.52 12.66 -7.43
CA ILE A 153 21.05 12.86 -6.07
C ILE A 153 21.83 11.62 -5.59
N LEU A 154 21.32 10.42 -5.84
CA LEU A 154 22.02 9.18 -5.47
C LEU A 154 23.33 9.02 -6.24
N GLN A 155 23.36 9.35 -7.53
CA GLN A 155 24.58 9.35 -8.34
C GLN A 155 25.61 10.35 -7.82
N LEU A 156 25.20 11.60 -7.61
CA LEU A 156 26.06 12.66 -7.09
C LEU A 156 26.61 12.33 -5.69
N LYS A 157 25.85 11.63 -4.85
CA LYS A 157 26.35 11.10 -3.57
C LYS A 157 27.39 10.01 -3.77
N ALA A 158 27.16 9.06 -4.68
CA ALA A 158 28.11 7.98 -4.98
C ALA A 158 29.43 8.51 -5.57
N GLU A 159 29.36 9.61 -6.32
CA GLU A 159 30.52 10.32 -6.88
C GLU A 159 31.22 11.24 -5.86
N GLY A 160 30.69 11.35 -4.63
CA GLY A 160 31.26 12.20 -3.58
C GLY A 160 31.02 13.70 -3.76
N VAL A 161 30.20 14.10 -4.75
CA VAL A 161 29.86 15.51 -5.01
C VAL A 161 28.94 16.07 -3.91
N LEU A 162 27.99 15.25 -3.45
CA LEU A 162 27.13 15.59 -2.31
C LEU A 162 27.66 14.89 -1.05
N THR A 163 28.07 15.68 -0.05
CA THR A 163 28.43 15.15 1.26
C THR A 163 27.18 14.93 2.11
N SER A 164 27.14 13.85 2.90
CA SER A 164 26.12 13.64 3.92
C SER A 164 26.37 14.58 5.10
N GLN A 165 26.12 15.88 4.92
CA GLN A 165 26.26 16.83 6.03
C GLN A 165 25.07 16.70 6.98
N GLY A 166 25.29 15.99 8.08
CA GLY A 166 24.69 16.33 9.35
C GLY A 166 25.76 17.04 10.17
N SER A 167 25.82 18.37 10.06
CA SER A 167 26.55 19.19 11.02
C SER A 167 25.85 19.05 12.38
N THR A 168 26.45 18.27 13.27
CA THR A 168 26.21 18.41 14.70
C THR A 168 26.72 19.78 15.10
N SER A 169 25.82 20.68 15.47
CA SER A 169 26.10 21.90 16.22
C SER A 169 25.14 21.92 17.39
#